data_AF-A0A7V2EBE1-F1
#
_entry.id   AF-A0A7V2EBE1-F1
#
_cell.length_a   1.000
_cell.length_b   1.000
_cell.length_c   1.000
_cell.angle_alpha   90.00
_cell.angle_beta   90.00
_cell.angle_gamma   90.00
#
_symmetry.space_group_name_H-M   'P 1'
#
loop_
_entity.id
_entity.type
_entity.pdbx_description
1 polymer ?
#
loop_
_entity_poly.entity_id
_entity_poly.type
_entity_poly.pdbx_seq_one_letter_code
_entity_poly.pdbx_strand_id
1 'polypeptide(L)'
;MFVVESLLAVLLLQSENVAEEWLRAAQSADRWPTLRLALAAIATQWEILDTRELPYVLTQPEALGNDLHMLRQRYRELADAPPLTDSALFPTYQQIQPLISFNRACARWFDEHYAGGGRIPPDKLAYRHELDELYRIWDTLREAQCEYYMVTVRRQCLKQLRQLLGEEAYQLGELPPPVPFQRFAWREQ
;
A
#
# COMPACT_ATOMS: atom_id res chain seq x y z
N MET A 1 11.71 -25.67 13.83
CA MET A 1 11.74 -24.89 12.58
C MET A 1 13.06 -25.22 11.90
N PHE A 2 13.02 -25.88 10.75
CA PHE A 2 14.25 -26.40 10.13
C PHE A 2 14.97 -25.26 9.40
N VAL A 3 16.16 -24.91 9.91
CA VAL A 3 16.97 -23.76 9.43
C VAL A 3 17.26 -23.87 7.92
N VAL A 4 17.43 -25.09 7.41
CA VAL A 4 17.73 -25.35 6.00
C VAL A 4 16.58 -24.91 5.08
N GLU A 5 15.34 -25.21 5.45
CA GLU A 5 14.14 -24.88 4.67
C GLU A 5 13.84 -23.39 4.72
N SER A 6 14.10 -22.73 5.85
CA SER A 6 14.05 -21.27 5.94
C SER A 6 15.07 -20.61 5.02
N LEU A 7 16.34 -21.07 5.04
CA LEU A 7 17.38 -20.56 4.14
C LEU A 7 17.01 -20.80 2.67
N LEU A 8 16.50 -21.99 2.34
CA LEU A 8 16.05 -22.30 0.99
C LEU A 8 14.88 -21.38 0.57
N ALA A 9 13.91 -21.15 1.44
CA ALA A 9 12.81 -20.23 1.17
C ALA A 9 13.28 -18.79 0.91
N VAL A 10 14.23 -18.27 1.70
CA VAL A 10 14.88 -16.96 1.42
C VAL A 10 15.50 -16.94 0.03
N LEU A 11 16.32 -17.94 -0.30
CA LEU A 11 17.01 -18.05 -1.59
C LEU A 11 16.01 -18.13 -2.75
N LEU A 12 14.93 -18.88 -2.58
CA LEU A 12 13.88 -19.00 -3.60
C LEU A 12 13.13 -17.69 -3.79
N LEU A 13 12.87 -16.91 -2.73
CA LEU A 13 12.16 -15.64 -2.84
C LEU A 13 13.02 -14.51 -3.42
N GLN A 14 14.35 -14.60 -3.32
CA GLN A 14 15.27 -13.58 -3.82
C GLN A 14 15.92 -13.93 -5.17
N SER A 15 15.94 -15.20 -5.56
CA SER A 15 16.49 -15.63 -6.85
C SER A 15 15.65 -15.10 -8.03
N GLU A 16 16.33 -14.63 -9.08
CA GLU A 16 15.66 -14.20 -10.31
C GLU A 16 15.01 -15.37 -11.05
N ASN A 17 15.71 -16.50 -11.06
CA ASN A 17 15.27 -17.73 -11.69
C ASN A 17 15.71 -18.96 -10.87
N VAL A 18 14.93 -20.03 -10.96
CA VAL A 18 15.25 -21.33 -10.34
C VAL A 18 15.17 -22.38 -11.43
N ALA A 19 16.21 -23.21 -11.52
CA ALA A 19 16.24 -24.29 -12.49
C ALA A 19 15.03 -25.22 -12.30
N GLU A 20 14.45 -25.68 -13.40
CA GLU A 20 13.24 -26.51 -13.37
C GLU A 20 13.45 -27.82 -12.57
N GLU A 21 14.66 -28.39 -12.64
CA GLU A 21 15.07 -29.56 -11.86
C GLU A 21 14.94 -29.33 -10.35
N TRP A 22 15.27 -28.11 -9.90
CA TRP A 22 15.15 -27.71 -8.51
C TRP A 22 13.70 -27.54 -8.08
N LEU A 23 12.85 -26.96 -8.95
CA LEU A 23 11.41 -26.86 -8.70
C LEU A 23 10.81 -28.26 -8.53
N ARG A 24 11.14 -29.20 -9.41
CA ARG A 24 10.67 -30.59 -9.30
C ARG A 24 11.13 -31.25 -7.99
N ALA A 25 12.37 -31.03 -7.58
CA ALA A 25 12.88 -31.54 -6.30
C ALA A 25 12.19 -30.92 -5.08
N ALA A 26 11.81 -29.64 -5.16
CA ALA A 26 11.08 -28.90 -4.13
C ALA A 26 9.59 -29.31 -4.04
N GLN A 27 9.01 -29.74 -5.16
CA GLN A 27 7.63 -30.23 -5.28
C GLN A 27 7.44 -31.68 -4.78
N SER A 28 8.51 -32.36 -4.37
CA SER A 28 8.41 -33.73 -3.87
C SER A 28 7.56 -33.80 -2.60
N ALA A 29 6.81 -34.90 -2.44
CA ALA A 29 5.90 -35.10 -1.32
C ALA A 29 6.60 -35.00 0.06
N ASP A 30 7.88 -35.39 0.13
CA ASP A 30 8.66 -35.37 1.37
C ASP A 30 9.11 -33.95 1.77
N ARG A 31 9.37 -33.07 0.79
CA ARG A 31 9.91 -31.72 1.05
C ARG A 31 8.85 -30.64 1.03
N TRP A 32 7.81 -30.82 0.22
CA TRP A 32 6.79 -29.81 -0.02
C TRP A 32 6.15 -29.27 1.28
N PRO A 33 5.69 -30.10 2.24
CA PRO A 33 5.02 -29.59 3.44
C PRO A 33 5.89 -28.63 4.25
N THR A 34 7.16 -28.96 4.46
CA THR A 34 8.10 -28.14 5.24
C THR A 34 8.51 -26.89 4.49
N LEU A 35 8.79 -27.00 3.18
CA LEU A 35 9.15 -25.87 2.34
C LEU A 35 7.99 -24.87 2.23
N ARG A 36 6.77 -25.36 2.03
CA ARG A 36 5.54 -24.56 1.98
C ARG A 36 5.36 -23.72 3.24
N LEU A 37 5.57 -24.32 4.41
CA LEU A 37 5.51 -23.61 5.69
C LEU A 37 6.61 -22.55 5.80
N ALA A 38 7.84 -22.86 5.39
CA ALA A 38 8.94 -21.91 5.41
C ALA A 38 8.70 -20.72 4.45
N LEU A 39 8.26 -20.98 3.21
CA LEU A 39 7.91 -19.97 2.23
C LEU A 39 6.78 -19.07 2.73
N ALA A 40 5.69 -19.66 3.23
CA ALA A 40 4.55 -18.92 3.76
C ALA A 40 4.94 -18.03 4.95
N ALA A 41 5.73 -18.56 5.89
CA ALA A 41 6.18 -17.83 7.05
C ALA A 41 7.05 -16.62 6.66
N ILE A 42 8.03 -16.83 5.79
CA ILE A 42 8.95 -15.76 5.35
C ILE A 42 8.22 -14.73 4.48
N ALA A 43 7.38 -15.18 3.54
CA ALA A 43 6.62 -14.27 2.68
C ALA A 43 5.63 -13.40 3.48
N THR A 44 5.01 -13.96 4.54
CA THR A 44 4.16 -13.20 5.44
C THR A 44 4.98 -12.22 6.29
N GLN A 45 6.12 -12.66 6.82
CA GLN A 45 7.02 -11.83 7.61
C GLN A 45 7.60 -10.65 6.81
N TRP A 46 7.92 -10.86 5.54
CA TRP A 46 8.38 -9.82 4.62
C TRP A 46 7.25 -8.97 4.05
N GLU A 47 6.01 -9.24 4.47
CA GLU A 47 4.82 -8.50 4.05
C GLU A 47 4.63 -8.48 2.52
N ILE A 48 5.01 -9.58 1.86
CA ILE A 48 4.79 -9.83 0.42
C ILE A 48 3.67 -10.85 0.16
N LEU A 49 3.13 -11.45 1.22
CA LEU A 49 1.97 -12.34 1.22
C LEU A 49 1.06 -11.99 2.40
N ASP A 50 -0.23 -11.79 2.13
CA ASP A 50 -1.22 -11.60 3.19
C ASP A 50 -1.67 -12.96 3.74
N THR A 51 -1.95 -13.03 5.04
CA THR A 51 -2.42 -14.27 5.68
C THR A 51 -3.76 -14.77 5.10
N ARG A 52 -4.60 -13.86 4.59
CA ARG A 52 -5.86 -14.20 3.90
C ARG A 52 -5.66 -14.84 2.54
N GLU A 53 -4.46 -14.71 1.95
CA GLU A 53 -4.11 -15.33 0.67
C GLU A 53 -3.57 -16.76 0.82
N LEU A 54 -3.19 -17.18 2.04
CA LEU A 54 -2.65 -18.53 2.32
C LEU A 54 -3.55 -19.70 1.88
N PRO A 55 -4.90 -19.60 1.89
CA PRO A 55 -5.76 -20.66 1.36
C PRO A 55 -5.69 -20.83 -0.16
N TYR A 56 -5.03 -19.91 -0.87
CA TYR A 56 -4.98 -19.88 -2.34
C TYR A 56 -3.55 -19.98 -2.88
N VAL A 57 -2.60 -19.36 -2.18
CA VAL A 57 -1.18 -19.26 -2.57
C VAL A 57 -0.36 -20.34 -1.86
N LEU A 58 0.59 -20.98 -2.57
CA LEU A 58 1.41 -22.08 -2.06
C LEU A 58 0.57 -23.27 -1.58
N THR A 59 -0.56 -23.54 -2.23
CA THR A 59 -1.46 -24.64 -1.86
C THR A 59 -1.08 -25.94 -2.55
N GLN A 60 -0.80 -25.86 -3.84
CA GLN A 60 -0.48 -26.99 -4.71
C GLN A 60 1.01 -26.95 -5.08
N PRO A 61 1.76 -28.07 -4.94
CA PRO A 61 3.16 -28.13 -5.36
C PRO A 61 3.33 -27.70 -6.82
N GLU A 62 2.44 -28.12 -7.71
CA GLU A 62 2.51 -27.88 -9.15
C GLU A 62 2.45 -26.38 -9.49
N ALA A 63 1.79 -25.58 -8.66
CA ALA A 63 1.66 -24.14 -8.82
C ALA A 63 2.88 -23.34 -8.29
N LEU A 64 3.84 -24.00 -7.61
CA LEU A 64 4.96 -23.34 -6.94
C LEU A 64 5.73 -22.36 -7.85
N GLY A 65 5.94 -22.70 -9.12
CA GLY A 65 6.63 -21.80 -10.06
C GLY A 65 5.91 -20.47 -10.25
N ASN A 66 4.58 -20.51 -10.40
CA ASN A 66 3.75 -19.32 -10.55
C ASN A 66 3.67 -18.52 -9.24
N ASP A 67 3.53 -19.20 -8.11
CA ASP A 67 3.50 -18.56 -6.79
C ASP A 67 4.83 -17.85 -6.49
N LEU A 68 5.97 -18.50 -6.77
CA LEU A 68 7.29 -17.87 -6.62
C LEU A 68 7.45 -16.68 -7.55
N HIS A 69 6.96 -16.75 -8.79
CA HIS A 69 7.01 -15.61 -9.71
C HIS A 69 6.26 -14.40 -9.13
N MET A 70 5.02 -14.60 -8.68
CA MET A 70 4.21 -13.56 -8.05
C MET A 70 4.89 -12.99 -6.79
N LEU A 71 5.36 -13.85 -5.88
CA LEU A 71 6.00 -13.41 -4.63
C LEU A 71 7.30 -12.64 -4.88
N ARG A 72 8.12 -13.06 -5.86
CA ARG A 72 9.32 -12.32 -6.29
C ARG A 72 9.01 -10.97 -6.89
N GLN A 73 7.93 -10.88 -7.66
CA GLN A 73 7.48 -9.60 -8.21
C GLN A 73 7.09 -8.65 -7.07
N ARG A 74 6.26 -9.11 -6.13
CA ARG A 74 5.87 -8.33 -4.95
C ARG A 74 7.07 -7.91 -4.10
N TYR A 75 8.03 -8.81 -3.90
CA TYR A 75 9.29 -8.50 -3.20
C TYR A 75 10.04 -7.33 -3.85
N ARG A 76 10.13 -7.30 -5.18
CA ARG A 76 10.78 -6.22 -5.92
C ARG A 76 9.99 -4.92 -5.86
N GLU A 77 8.67 -4.98 -6.04
CA GLU A 77 7.80 -3.80 -6.03
C GLU A 77 7.73 -3.11 -4.65
N LEU A 78 7.89 -3.90 -3.58
CA LEU A 78 7.81 -3.47 -2.19
C LEU A 78 9.19 -3.31 -1.51
N ALA A 79 10.30 -3.45 -2.26
CA ALA A 79 11.64 -3.44 -1.69
C ALA A 79 11.98 -2.14 -0.93
N ASP A 80 11.48 -1.01 -1.43
CA ASP A 80 11.61 0.32 -0.84
C ASP A 80 10.33 0.77 -0.11
N ALA A 81 9.27 -0.04 -0.07
CA ALA A 81 8.03 0.33 0.60
C ALA A 81 8.23 0.29 2.14
N PRO A 82 7.71 1.30 2.88
CA PRO A 82 7.68 1.24 4.33
C PRO A 82 7.02 -0.06 4.86
N PRO A 83 7.43 -0.58 6.02
CA PRO A 83 6.74 -1.70 6.65
C PRO A 83 5.33 -1.29 7.05
N LEU A 84 4.40 -2.23 7.16
CA LEU A 84 3.01 -1.91 7.51
C LEU A 84 2.90 -1.24 8.89
N THR A 85 3.82 -1.55 9.80
CA THR A 85 3.88 -0.96 11.15
C THR A 85 3.95 0.57 11.14
N ASP A 86 4.48 1.18 10.08
CA ASP A 86 4.57 2.64 9.95
C ASP A 86 3.18 3.29 9.84
N SER A 87 2.12 2.52 9.54
CA SER A 87 0.76 3.04 9.58
C SER A 87 0.37 3.55 10.98
N ALA A 88 1.05 3.10 12.04
CA ALA A 88 0.82 3.57 13.40
C ALA A 88 1.30 5.02 13.65
N LEU A 89 2.13 5.59 12.76
CA LEU A 89 2.52 7.00 12.82
C LEU A 89 1.36 7.95 12.52
N PHE A 90 0.34 7.46 11.82
CA PHE A 90 -0.73 8.27 11.26
C PHE A 90 -2.06 8.01 11.97
N PRO A 91 -3.04 8.93 11.84
CA PRO A 91 -4.38 8.72 12.35
C PRO A 91 -5.03 7.45 11.83
N THR A 92 -5.89 6.87 12.64
CA THR A 92 -6.66 5.66 12.29
C THR A 92 -7.68 5.91 11.18
N TYR A 93 -8.15 4.84 10.54
CA TYR A 93 -9.19 4.91 9.51
C TYR A 93 -10.42 5.72 9.95
N GLN A 94 -10.87 5.52 11.21
CA GLN A 94 -12.04 6.22 11.76
C GLN A 94 -11.81 7.73 11.90
N GLN A 95 -10.59 8.16 12.23
CA GLN A 95 -10.24 9.57 12.35
C GLN A 95 -10.09 10.25 10.98
N ILE A 96 -9.65 9.50 9.96
CA ILE A 96 -9.48 10.01 8.58
C ILE A 96 -10.83 10.25 7.88
N GLN A 97 -11.80 9.36 8.10
CA GLN A 97 -13.09 9.37 7.39
C GLN A 97 -13.85 10.72 7.44
N PRO A 98 -13.97 11.43 8.58
CA PRO A 98 -14.60 12.75 8.60
C PRO A 98 -13.79 13.81 7.86
N LEU A 99 -12.45 13.73 7.87
CA LEU A 99 -11.57 14.70 7.21
C LEU A 99 -11.67 14.61 5.69
N ILE A 100 -11.70 13.40 5.14
CA ILE A 100 -11.96 13.17 3.71
C ILE A 100 -13.37 13.61 3.33
N SER A 101 -14.36 13.31 4.17
CA SER A 101 -15.75 13.73 3.93
C SER A 101 -15.85 15.26 3.86
N PHE A 102 -15.12 15.96 4.73
CA PHE A 102 -15.06 17.41 4.73
C PHE A 102 -14.37 17.98 3.49
N ASN A 103 -13.24 17.41 3.07
CA ASN A 103 -12.57 17.76 1.80
C ASN A 103 -13.54 17.62 0.61
N ARG A 104 -14.19 16.46 0.47
CA ARG A 104 -15.16 16.21 -0.61
C ARG A 104 -16.34 17.19 -0.57
N ALA A 105 -16.82 17.56 0.62
CA ALA A 105 -17.88 18.56 0.75
C ALA A 105 -17.41 19.95 0.26
N CYS A 106 -16.15 20.30 0.49
CA CYS A 106 -15.56 21.54 -0.04
C CYS A 106 -15.40 21.49 -1.56
N ALA A 107 -15.01 20.35 -2.13
CA ALA A 107 -14.86 20.17 -3.57
C ALA A 107 -16.22 20.28 -4.27
N ARG A 108 -17.24 19.58 -3.76
CA ARG A 108 -18.61 19.67 -4.27
C ARG A 108 -19.15 21.10 -4.20
N TRP A 109 -18.94 21.81 -3.10
CA TRP A 109 -19.34 23.20 -2.98
C TRP A 109 -18.66 24.08 -4.05
N PHE A 110 -17.37 23.88 -4.29
CA PHE A 110 -16.66 24.60 -5.35
C PHE A 110 -17.29 24.33 -6.72
N ASP A 111 -17.52 23.06 -7.05
CA ASP A 111 -18.08 22.67 -8.33
C ASP A 111 -19.49 23.26 -8.52
N GLU A 112 -20.33 23.24 -7.48
CA GLU A 112 -21.68 23.85 -7.50
C GLU A 112 -21.66 25.37 -7.78
N HIS A 113 -20.63 26.08 -7.30
CA HIS A 113 -20.56 27.54 -7.42
C HIS A 113 -19.76 28.03 -8.64
N TYR A 114 -18.90 27.19 -9.21
CA TYR A 114 -17.96 27.58 -10.27
C TYR A 114 -18.07 26.76 -11.56
N ALA A 115 -18.78 25.62 -11.59
CA ALA A 115 -18.94 24.81 -12.81
C ALA A 115 -19.87 25.44 -13.87
N GLY A 116 -20.66 26.45 -13.49
CA GLY A 116 -21.72 27.07 -14.32
C GLY A 116 -21.30 27.94 -15.51
N GLY A 117 -20.06 27.88 -15.98
CA GLY A 117 -19.73 28.34 -17.35
C GLY A 117 -19.07 29.72 -17.51
N GLY A 118 -18.48 30.29 -16.45
CA GLY A 118 -17.61 31.46 -16.54
C GLY A 118 -16.12 31.10 -16.44
N ARG A 119 -15.22 32.03 -16.83
CA ARG A 119 -13.79 31.89 -16.53
C ARG A 119 -13.58 31.91 -15.02
N ILE A 120 -13.10 30.81 -14.46
CA ILE A 120 -12.76 30.71 -13.04
C ILE A 120 -11.54 31.60 -12.76
N PRO A 121 -11.59 32.49 -11.73
CA PRO A 121 -10.43 33.26 -11.30
C PRO A 121 -9.23 32.37 -10.95
N PRO A 122 -7.98 32.74 -11.32
CA PRO A 122 -6.79 31.90 -11.08
C PRO A 122 -6.63 31.43 -9.62
N ASP A 123 -6.91 32.29 -8.64
CA ASP A 123 -6.79 31.93 -7.22
C ASP A 123 -7.80 30.86 -6.78
N LYS A 124 -8.99 30.86 -7.39
CA LYS A 124 -10.03 29.86 -7.14
C LYS A 124 -9.67 28.52 -7.80
N LEU A 125 -9.10 28.57 -9.00
CA LEU A 125 -8.56 27.38 -9.66
C LEU A 125 -7.40 26.78 -8.85
N ALA A 126 -6.49 27.61 -8.33
CA ALA A 126 -5.41 27.17 -7.45
C ALA A 126 -5.93 26.51 -6.17
N TYR A 127 -6.96 27.08 -5.54
CA TYR A 127 -7.65 26.45 -4.39
C TYR A 127 -8.19 25.05 -4.76
N ARG A 128 -8.84 24.92 -5.93
CA ARG A 128 -9.41 23.64 -6.37
C ARG A 128 -8.32 22.58 -6.60
N HIS A 129 -7.20 22.97 -7.20
CA HIS A 129 -6.06 22.08 -7.41
C HIS A 129 -5.44 21.63 -6.09
N GLU A 130 -5.17 22.56 -5.17
CA GLU A 130 -4.63 22.24 -3.84
C GLU A 130 -5.59 21.31 -3.07
N LEU A 131 -6.91 21.52 -3.21
CA LEU A 131 -7.91 20.64 -2.60
C LEU A 131 -7.84 19.19 -3.13
N ASP A 132 -7.59 19.00 -4.43
CA ASP A 132 -7.37 17.66 -5.04
C ASP A 132 -6.07 17.01 -4.56
N GLU A 133 -5.00 17.79 -4.46
CA GLU A 133 -3.70 17.31 -3.96
C GLU A 133 -3.82 16.83 -2.51
N LEU A 134 -4.46 17.62 -1.65
CA LEU A 134 -4.75 17.24 -0.27
C LEU A 134 -5.66 16.03 -0.21
N TYR A 135 -6.71 15.97 -1.04
CA TYR A 135 -7.57 14.79 -1.13
C TYR A 135 -6.75 13.53 -1.43
N ARG A 136 -5.85 13.59 -2.41
CA ARG A 136 -5.00 12.45 -2.79
C ARG A 136 -4.15 11.95 -1.63
N ILE A 137 -3.56 12.85 -0.84
CA ILE A 137 -2.76 12.49 0.34
C ILE A 137 -3.62 11.74 1.36
N TRP A 138 -4.75 12.34 1.73
CA TRP A 138 -5.64 11.78 2.75
C TRP A 138 -6.28 10.46 2.29
N ASP A 139 -6.64 10.35 1.01
CA ASP A 139 -7.19 9.13 0.45
C ASP A 139 -6.16 8.00 0.38
N THR A 140 -4.92 8.30 -0.02
CA THR A 140 -3.80 7.33 0.02
C THR A 140 -3.60 6.79 1.44
N LEU A 141 -3.64 7.68 2.45
CA LEU A 141 -3.55 7.26 3.85
C LEU A 141 -4.77 6.43 4.29
N ARG A 142 -5.99 6.79 3.86
CA ARG A 142 -7.20 5.99 4.13
C ARG A 142 -7.05 4.56 3.63
N GLU A 143 -6.52 4.37 2.43
CA GLU A 143 -6.29 3.05 1.86
C GLU A 143 -5.22 2.28 2.63
N ALA A 144 -4.13 2.94 3.04
CA ALA A 144 -3.10 2.34 3.90
C ALA A 144 -3.66 1.89 5.27
N GLN A 145 -4.65 2.60 5.81
CA GLN A 145 -5.30 2.26 7.08
C GLN A 145 -6.47 1.27 6.94
N CYS A 146 -6.87 0.91 5.72
CA CYS A 146 -8.00 0.02 5.48
C CYS A 146 -7.61 -1.44 5.75
N GLU A 147 -8.04 -1.99 6.88
CA GLU A 147 -7.74 -3.39 7.27
C GLU A 147 -8.35 -4.43 6.32
N TYR A 148 -9.38 -4.06 5.56
CA TYR A 148 -9.95 -4.93 4.52
C TYR A 148 -9.01 -5.14 3.33
N TYR A 149 -8.01 -4.27 3.14
CA TYR A 149 -7.03 -4.40 2.08
C TYR A 149 -5.87 -5.31 2.48
N MET A 150 -5.34 -6.03 1.50
CA MET A 150 -4.18 -6.91 1.67
C MET A 150 -2.94 -6.11 2.10
N VAL A 151 -2.06 -6.74 2.88
CA VAL A 151 -0.81 -6.12 3.36
C VAL A 151 0.00 -5.50 2.22
N THR A 152 0.03 -6.16 1.06
CA THR A 152 0.75 -5.69 -0.14
C THR A 152 0.20 -4.37 -0.68
N VAL A 153 -1.13 -4.24 -0.76
CA VAL A 153 -1.81 -2.99 -1.18
C VAL A 153 -1.53 -1.89 -0.16
N ARG A 154 -1.69 -2.19 1.13
CA ARG A 154 -1.48 -1.20 2.20
C ARG A 154 -0.03 -0.66 2.20
N ARG A 155 0.97 -1.53 1.98
CA ARG A 155 2.37 -1.11 1.84
C ARG A 155 2.64 -0.29 0.57
N GLN A 156 1.98 -0.60 -0.54
CA GLN A 156 2.04 0.26 -1.74
C GLN A 156 1.47 1.65 -1.44
N CYS A 157 0.34 1.74 -0.73
CA CYS A 157 -0.22 3.02 -0.29
C CYS A 157 0.75 3.77 0.64
N LEU A 158 1.41 3.11 1.59
CA LEU A 158 2.43 3.74 2.45
C LEU A 158 3.63 4.27 1.64
N LYS A 159 4.09 3.49 0.65
CA LYS A 159 5.15 3.93 -0.28
C LYS A 159 4.74 5.18 -1.04
N GLN A 160 3.51 5.21 -1.58
CA GLN A 160 2.97 6.38 -2.25
C GLN A 160 2.80 7.56 -1.29
N LEU A 161 2.32 7.32 -0.07
CA LEU A 161 2.14 8.36 0.95
C LEU A 161 3.48 9.04 1.27
N ARG A 162 4.56 8.26 1.45
CA ARG A 162 5.91 8.79 1.66
C ARG A 162 6.38 9.66 0.49
N GLN A 163 6.06 9.27 -0.75
CA GLN A 163 6.37 10.09 -1.92
C GLN A 163 5.58 11.40 -1.96
N LEU A 164 4.32 11.39 -1.53
CA LEU A 164 3.45 12.57 -1.52
C LEU A 164 3.81 13.55 -0.41
N LEU A 165 4.21 13.06 0.78
CA LEU A 165 4.57 13.90 1.93
C LEU A 165 6.03 14.37 1.87
N GLY A 166 6.91 13.58 1.25
CA GLY A 166 8.35 13.70 1.43
C GLY A 166 8.85 12.93 2.66
N GLU A 167 10.15 12.62 2.68
CA GLU A 167 10.75 11.74 3.68
C GLU A 167 10.62 12.30 5.10
N GLU A 168 10.94 13.58 5.31
CA GLU A 168 10.94 14.21 6.63
C GLU A 168 9.55 14.21 7.28
N ALA A 169 8.54 14.71 6.57
CA ALA A 169 7.16 14.73 7.05
C ALA A 169 6.61 13.32 7.31
N TYR A 170 6.97 12.34 6.47
CA TYR A 170 6.57 10.95 6.66
C TYR A 170 7.14 10.35 7.97
N GLN A 171 8.43 10.52 8.22
CA GLN A 171 9.10 10.01 9.44
C GLN A 171 8.54 10.64 10.72
N LEU A 172 8.11 11.90 10.65
CA LEU A 172 7.49 12.61 11.77
C LEU A 172 5.98 12.33 11.93
N GLY A 173 5.36 11.64 10.97
CA GLY A 173 3.90 11.45 10.93
C GLY A 173 3.13 12.76 10.69
N GLU A 174 3.78 13.76 10.09
CA GLU A 174 3.19 15.07 9.81
C GLU A 174 2.31 15.01 8.57
N LEU A 175 1.04 15.44 8.74
CA LEU A 175 0.06 15.50 7.67
C LEU A 175 -0.32 16.95 7.38
N PRO A 176 -0.49 17.33 6.10
CA PRO A 176 -1.08 18.61 5.77
C PRO A 176 -2.55 18.66 6.19
N PRO A 177 -3.15 19.85 6.35
CA PRO A 177 -4.57 19.94 6.63
C PRO A 177 -5.41 19.26 5.52
N PRO A 178 -6.63 18.77 5.82
CA PRO A 178 -7.47 18.10 4.81
C PRO A 178 -8.01 19.05 3.75
N VAL A 179 -7.93 20.35 3.97
CA VAL A 179 -8.34 21.40 3.04
C VAL A 179 -7.39 22.59 3.18
N PRO A 180 -7.30 23.47 2.19
CA PRO A 180 -6.39 24.61 2.26
C PRO A 180 -7.01 25.74 3.11
N PHE A 181 -6.99 25.59 4.43
CA PHE A 181 -7.61 26.55 5.37
C PHE A 181 -7.10 27.98 5.22
N GLN A 182 -5.84 28.17 4.84
CA GLN A 182 -5.29 29.51 4.58
C GLN A 182 -6.00 30.21 3.42
N ARG A 183 -6.63 29.42 2.54
CA ARG A 183 -7.45 29.87 1.42
C ARG A 183 -8.96 29.88 1.72
N PHE A 184 -9.39 29.67 2.97
CA PHE A 184 -10.82 29.68 3.31
C PHE A 184 -11.43 31.08 3.39
N ALA A 185 -10.64 32.12 3.65
CA ALA A 185 -11.17 33.48 3.84
C ALA A 185 -11.89 34.05 2.60
N TRP A 186 -11.81 33.38 1.44
CA TRP A 186 -12.50 33.76 0.21
C TRP A 186 -13.92 33.21 0.13
N ARG A 187 -14.30 32.33 1.06
CA ARG A 187 -15.63 31.69 1.11
C ARG A 187 -16.68 32.56 1.80
N GLU A 188 -16.25 33.57 2.57
CA GLU A 188 -17.10 34.53 3.29
C GLU A 188 -17.40 35.82 2.50
N GLN A 189 -16.87 35.94 1.27
CA GLN A 189 -17.13 37.05 0.35
C GLN A 189 -18.10 36.64 -0.77
#